data_AF-W2SFB2-F1
#
_entry.id   AF-W2SFB2-F1
#
_cell.length_a   1.000
_cell.length_b   1.000
_cell.length_c   1.000
_cell.angle_alpha   90.00
_cell.angle_beta   90.00
_cell.angle_gamma   90.00
#
_symmetry.space_group_name_H-M   'P 1'
#
loop_
_entity.id
_entity.type
_entity.pdbx_description
1 polymer ?
#
loop_
_entity_poly.entity_id
_entity_poly.type
_entity_poly.pdbx_seq_one_letter_code
_entity_poly.pdbx_strand_id
1 'polypeptide(L)'
;MIFLSAYCETFRSAAHELGHTLGLFQQESREDRDKYVKIVTENLELNQVYMSFKQTRYTNEYYDIGYDFGDIMQAGAQSGSINGNRTIDSIDPKYRKNLRSESISFADLYLVNKRYNCSDLCRRRIRCRNGGFQHPRNCEICVCPSGYAGPRCGQKPPPCGSKETAEKKWKTLIVNLKIGKGRWSLDGYKTCTYWIKSPNNTRIEMRIRPRKSPFKDSDLYCNEAGVEVKAIKDQRLTGYKFCSSGDRYNLTSHSNLVPIIAFNRDPLPENVSLDRTQVFIKYRYR
;
A
#
# COMPACT_ATOMS: atom_id res chain seq x y z
N MET A 1 4.71 -26.49 -8.69
CA MET A 1 5.58 -26.80 -7.53
C MET A 1 6.23 -25.48 -7.13
N ILE A 2 6.13 -25.06 -5.87
CA ILE A 2 6.81 -23.85 -5.36
C ILE A 2 8.17 -24.28 -4.84
N PHE A 3 9.23 -23.59 -5.26
CA PHE A 3 10.59 -23.81 -4.79
C PHE A 3 11.10 -22.54 -4.11
N LEU A 4 11.45 -22.65 -2.82
CA LEU A 4 12.06 -21.55 -2.06
C LEU A 4 13.49 -21.99 -1.72
N SER A 5 14.48 -21.31 -2.31
CA SER A 5 15.88 -21.52 -1.96
C SER A 5 16.22 -20.88 -0.61
N ALA A 6 17.41 -21.21 -0.09
CA ALA A 6 17.99 -20.46 1.02
C ALA A 6 17.94 -18.95 0.73
N TYR A 7 17.67 -18.15 1.77
CA TYR A 7 17.44 -16.69 1.72
C TYR A 7 16.12 -16.21 1.08
N CYS A 8 15.30 -17.11 0.53
CA CYS A 8 13.95 -16.80 0.04
C CYS A 8 12.84 -17.21 1.03
N GLU A 9 13.20 -17.66 2.24
CA GLU A 9 12.26 -18.12 3.28
C GLU A 9 11.60 -16.94 4.04
N THR A 10 11.25 -15.87 3.33
CA THR A 10 10.58 -14.71 3.88
C THR A 10 9.08 -14.76 3.60
N PHE A 11 8.28 -14.14 4.47
CA PHE A 11 6.83 -14.01 4.25
C PHE A 11 6.52 -13.47 2.85
N ARG A 12 7.22 -12.42 2.43
CA ARG A 12 7.07 -11.80 1.12
C ARG A 12 7.25 -12.82 -0.01
N SER A 13 8.36 -13.55 -0.02
CA SER A 13 8.67 -14.47 -1.12
C SER A 13 7.66 -15.61 -1.19
N ALA A 14 7.32 -16.21 -0.04
CA ALA A 14 6.32 -17.26 0.01
C ALA A 14 4.95 -16.77 -0.50
N ALA A 15 4.51 -15.58 -0.07
CA ALA A 15 3.26 -15.01 -0.51
C ALA A 15 3.27 -14.59 -2.00
N HIS A 16 4.40 -14.12 -2.53
CA HIS A 16 4.59 -13.80 -3.96
C HIS A 16 4.44 -15.06 -4.83
N GLU A 17 5.15 -16.14 -4.50
CA GLU A 17 5.07 -17.40 -5.26
C GLU A 17 3.68 -18.07 -5.15
N LEU A 18 3.02 -17.92 -4.00
CA LEU A 18 1.61 -18.31 -3.86
C LEU A 18 0.70 -17.46 -4.75
N GLY A 19 0.96 -16.15 -4.87
CA GLY A 19 0.28 -15.27 -5.81
C GLY A 19 0.37 -15.76 -7.25
N HIS A 20 1.57 -16.12 -7.70
CA HIS A 20 1.79 -16.76 -9.01
C HIS A 20 0.99 -18.05 -9.17
N THR A 21 1.00 -18.92 -8.16
CA THR A 21 0.24 -20.18 -8.16
C THR A 21 -1.27 -19.94 -8.27
N LEU A 22 -1.76 -18.85 -7.67
CA LEU A 22 -3.17 -18.42 -7.78
C LEU A 22 -3.49 -17.69 -9.09
N GLY A 23 -2.50 -17.47 -9.95
CA GLY A 23 -2.63 -16.89 -11.28
C GLY A 23 -2.35 -15.38 -11.36
N LEU A 24 -1.80 -14.76 -10.32
CA LEU A 24 -1.39 -13.36 -10.37
C LEU A 24 -0.09 -13.23 -11.17
N PHE A 25 -0.07 -12.30 -12.11
CA PHE A 25 1.15 -11.89 -12.80
C PHE A 25 1.85 -10.76 -12.04
N GLN A 26 3.13 -10.54 -12.35
CA GLN A 26 3.85 -9.37 -11.85
C GLN A 26 3.14 -8.08 -12.26
N GLN A 27 3.08 -7.12 -11.36
CA GLN A 27 2.31 -5.89 -11.58
C GLN A 27 2.85 -5.08 -12.78
N GLU A 28 4.17 -5.03 -12.94
CA GLU A 28 4.83 -4.32 -14.04
C GLU A 28 4.65 -5.00 -15.41
N SER A 29 4.08 -6.21 -15.46
CA SER A 29 3.72 -6.90 -16.70
C SER A 29 2.34 -6.52 -17.22
N ARG A 30 1.56 -5.68 -16.52
CA ARG A 30 0.24 -5.25 -17.02
C ARG A 30 0.34 -4.52 -18.36
N GLU A 31 -0.68 -4.69 -19.18
CA GLU A 31 -0.78 -4.00 -20.48
C GLU A 31 -0.70 -2.47 -20.32
N ASP A 32 -1.34 -1.94 -19.28
CA ASP A 32 -1.43 -0.50 -18.98
C ASP A 32 -0.27 0.06 -18.15
N ARG A 33 0.75 -0.76 -17.84
CA ARG A 33 1.85 -0.41 -16.92
C ARG A 33 2.61 0.86 -17.31
N ASP A 34 2.74 1.18 -18.60
CA ASP A 34 3.49 2.35 -19.09
C ASP A 34 2.86 3.69 -18.65
N LYS A 35 1.60 3.69 -18.19
CA LYS A 35 0.97 4.86 -17.58
C LYS A 35 1.48 5.14 -16.15
N TYR A 36 2.15 4.16 -15.55
CA TYR A 36 2.49 4.13 -14.12
C TYR A 36 3.98 3.96 -13.87
N VAL A 37 4.64 3.10 -14.65
CA VAL A 37 6.08 2.79 -14.54
C VAL A 37 6.74 2.75 -15.92
N LYS A 38 8.01 3.14 -15.96
CA LYS A 38 8.92 2.95 -17.08
C LYS A 38 9.85 1.77 -16.78
N ILE A 39 9.97 0.84 -17.72
CA ILE A 39 11.05 -0.15 -17.70
C ILE A 39 12.25 0.41 -18.46
N VAL A 40 13.40 0.45 -17.79
CA VAL A 40 14.68 0.93 -18.34
C VAL A 40 15.46 -0.30 -18.80
N THR A 41 15.19 -0.73 -20.03
CA THR A 41 15.74 -1.96 -20.60
C THR A 41 17.25 -1.94 -20.71
N GLU A 42 17.85 -0.76 -20.82
CA GLU A 42 19.30 -0.57 -20.89
C GLU A 42 20.02 -0.97 -19.60
N ASN A 43 19.29 -1.00 -18.48
CA ASN A 43 19.81 -1.43 -17.17
C ASN A 43 19.52 -2.90 -16.88
N LEU A 44 18.78 -3.63 -17.74
CA LEU A 44 18.45 -5.03 -17.52
C LEU A 44 19.63 -5.94 -17.92
N GLU A 45 19.85 -6.99 -17.13
CA GLU A 45 20.64 -8.13 -17.58
C GLU A 45 19.98 -8.79 -18.80
N LEU A 46 20.79 -9.35 -19.71
CA LEU A 46 20.28 -9.93 -20.97
C LEU A 46 19.25 -11.06 -20.74
N ASN A 47 19.45 -11.86 -19.69
CA ASN A 47 18.51 -12.93 -19.30
C ASN A 47 17.28 -12.41 -18.54
N GLN A 48 17.20 -11.12 -18.20
CA GLN A 48 16.09 -10.48 -17.48
C GLN A 48 15.20 -9.62 -18.39
N VAL A 49 15.49 -9.55 -19.70
CA VAL A 49 14.72 -8.76 -20.67
C VAL A 49 13.23 -9.13 -20.69
N TYR A 50 12.87 -10.38 -20.32
CA TYR A 50 11.49 -10.82 -20.22
C TYR A 50 10.65 -10.00 -19.23
N MET A 51 11.26 -9.36 -18.23
CA MET A 51 10.56 -8.45 -17.31
C MET A 51 9.96 -7.23 -18.02
N SER A 52 10.48 -6.89 -19.20
CA SER A 52 9.93 -5.79 -20.01
C SER A 52 8.64 -6.17 -20.73
N PHE A 53 8.35 -7.47 -20.86
CA PHE A 53 7.20 -7.98 -21.61
C PHE A 53 5.89 -7.71 -20.88
N LYS A 54 4.87 -7.39 -21.67
CA LYS A 54 3.53 -7.14 -21.15
C LYS A 54 2.61 -8.32 -21.43
N GLN A 55 1.73 -8.57 -20.48
CA GLN A 55 0.53 -9.35 -20.64
C GLN A 55 -0.52 -8.57 -21.44
N THR A 56 -1.49 -9.30 -21.99
CA THR A 56 -2.67 -8.72 -22.63
C THR A 56 -3.85 -8.74 -21.68
N ARG A 57 -4.93 -8.02 -21.99
CA ARG A 57 -6.20 -8.14 -21.25
C ARG A 57 -6.83 -9.52 -21.30
N TYR A 58 -6.53 -10.31 -22.32
CA TYR A 58 -6.99 -11.69 -22.42
C TYR A 58 -6.26 -12.60 -21.41
N THR A 59 -4.95 -12.39 -21.22
CA THR A 59 -4.13 -13.22 -20.33
C THR A 59 -4.12 -12.73 -18.89
N ASN A 60 -4.28 -11.42 -18.67
CA ASN A 60 -4.23 -10.78 -17.36
C ASN A 60 -5.42 -9.83 -17.17
N GLU A 61 -6.46 -10.35 -16.52
CA GLU A 61 -7.63 -9.58 -16.11
C GLU A 61 -7.42 -9.00 -14.69
N TYR A 62 -7.41 -7.68 -14.60
CA TYR A 62 -7.36 -6.93 -13.34
C TYR A 62 -8.71 -6.29 -12.97
N TYR A 63 -9.78 -6.72 -13.66
CA TYR A 63 -11.16 -6.32 -13.47
C TYR A 63 -11.29 -4.78 -13.58
N ASP A 64 -11.57 -4.14 -12.45
CA ASP A 64 -11.74 -2.70 -12.32
C ASP A 64 -10.71 -2.07 -11.35
N ILE A 65 -9.63 -2.79 -11.06
CA ILE A 65 -8.57 -2.37 -10.14
C ILE A 65 -7.46 -1.63 -10.91
N GLY A 66 -7.12 -0.43 -10.43
CA GLY A 66 -5.99 0.34 -10.96
C GLY A 66 -4.64 -0.32 -10.68
N TYR A 67 -3.56 0.28 -11.19
CA TYR A 67 -2.21 -0.17 -10.89
C TYR A 67 -1.86 0.08 -9.42
N ASP A 68 -1.58 -0.98 -8.66
CA ASP A 68 -1.19 -0.88 -7.25
C ASP A 68 0.34 -0.98 -7.12
N PHE A 69 0.98 0.12 -6.75
CA PHE A 69 2.44 0.16 -6.54
C PHE A 69 2.87 -0.63 -5.30
N GLY A 70 1.96 -0.88 -4.35
CA GLY A 70 2.22 -1.65 -3.14
C GLY A 70 1.76 -3.11 -3.21
N ASP A 71 1.47 -3.59 -4.41
CA ASP A 71 1.14 -4.98 -4.72
C ASP A 71 2.32 -5.91 -4.37
N ILE A 72 2.03 -7.09 -3.83
CA ILE A 72 3.10 -8.04 -3.47
C ILE A 72 3.81 -8.61 -4.72
N MET A 73 3.14 -8.57 -5.87
CA MET A 73 3.64 -8.96 -7.18
C MET A 73 4.43 -7.86 -7.89
N GLN A 74 4.54 -6.66 -7.31
CA GLN A 74 5.36 -5.57 -7.84
C GLN A 74 6.85 -5.85 -7.62
N ALA A 75 7.63 -5.92 -8.71
CA ALA A 75 9.08 -6.02 -8.60
C ALA A 75 9.72 -4.74 -8.03
N GLY A 76 10.93 -4.91 -7.50
CA GLY A 76 11.73 -3.81 -6.99
C GLY A 76 12.31 -2.95 -8.11
N ALA A 77 12.68 -1.73 -7.74
CA ALA A 77 13.22 -0.74 -8.66
C ALA A 77 14.49 -1.19 -9.39
N GLN A 78 15.29 -2.07 -8.79
CA GLN A 78 16.55 -2.61 -9.34
C GLN A 78 16.45 -4.09 -9.72
N SER A 79 15.24 -4.66 -9.77
CA SER A 79 15.08 -6.08 -10.11
C SER A 79 15.62 -6.36 -11.51
N GLY A 80 16.49 -7.37 -11.62
CA GLY A 80 17.15 -7.75 -12.87
C GLY A 80 18.21 -6.77 -13.38
N SER A 81 18.73 -5.89 -12.53
CA SER A 81 19.68 -4.84 -12.91
C SER A 81 21.10 -5.36 -13.10
N ILE A 82 21.73 -5.03 -14.25
CA ILE A 82 23.12 -5.39 -14.57
C ILE A 82 24.16 -4.48 -13.89
N ASN A 83 23.76 -3.27 -13.51
CA ASN A 83 24.66 -2.21 -13.05
C ASN A 83 24.25 -1.59 -11.71
N GLY A 84 23.25 -2.19 -11.04
CA GLY A 84 22.67 -1.65 -9.82
C GLY A 84 21.84 -0.39 -10.03
N ASN A 85 21.61 0.08 -11.26
CA ASN A 85 20.69 1.18 -11.52
C ASN A 85 19.24 0.69 -11.57
N ARG A 86 18.30 1.63 -11.51
CA ARG A 86 16.87 1.31 -11.58
C ARG A 86 16.52 0.73 -12.96
N THR A 87 15.89 -0.44 -12.96
CA THR A 87 15.26 -1.08 -14.11
C THR A 87 13.78 -0.75 -14.18
N ILE A 88 13.16 -0.39 -13.06
CA ILE A 88 11.77 0.07 -12.95
C ILE A 88 11.75 1.43 -12.27
N ASP A 89 11.20 2.43 -12.94
CA ASP A 89 10.98 3.75 -12.35
C ASP A 89 9.52 4.18 -12.45
N SER A 90 9.01 4.80 -11.38
CA SER A 90 7.65 5.30 -11.37
C SER A 90 7.55 6.61 -12.14
N ILE A 91 6.51 6.74 -12.97
CA ILE A 91 6.21 7.98 -13.70
C ILE A 91 5.88 9.12 -12.72
N ASP A 92 5.13 8.85 -11.64
CA ASP A 92 4.99 9.77 -10.51
C ASP A 92 6.09 9.47 -9.48
N PRO A 93 7.07 10.36 -9.27
CA PRO A 93 8.18 10.13 -8.36
C PRO A 93 7.76 9.81 -6.92
N LYS A 94 6.55 10.21 -6.50
CA LYS A 94 6.04 9.95 -5.14
C LYS A 94 5.81 8.45 -4.88
N TYR A 95 5.66 7.62 -5.91
CA TYR A 95 5.56 6.17 -5.75
C TYR A 95 6.89 5.42 -5.86
N ARG A 96 8.02 6.12 -6.08
CA ARG A 96 9.33 5.43 -6.20
C ARG A 96 9.67 4.55 -5.00
N LYS A 97 9.22 4.97 -3.82
CA LYS A 97 9.41 4.30 -2.52
C LYS A 97 8.38 3.21 -2.24
N ASN A 98 7.33 3.10 -3.06
CA ASN A 98 6.31 2.07 -2.96
C ASN A 98 6.70 0.76 -3.65
N LEU A 99 7.55 0.83 -4.69
CA LEU A 99 7.97 -0.33 -5.47
C LEU A 99 8.58 -1.38 -4.55
N ARG A 100 8.15 -2.65 -4.70
CA ARG A 100 8.43 -3.78 -3.80
C ARG A 100 7.80 -3.63 -2.41
N SER A 101 6.62 -4.21 -2.25
CA SER A 101 5.96 -4.39 -0.96
C SER A 101 6.41 -5.67 -0.25
N GLU A 102 6.37 -5.65 1.08
CA GLU A 102 6.61 -6.82 1.94
C GLU A 102 5.29 -7.42 2.48
N SER A 103 4.15 -6.83 2.11
CA SER A 103 2.80 -7.19 2.56
C SER A 103 1.88 -7.49 1.38
N ILE A 104 0.90 -8.35 1.61
CA ILE A 104 -0.23 -8.58 0.70
C ILE A 104 -1.13 -7.35 0.74
N SER A 105 -1.35 -6.71 -0.40
CA SER A 105 -2.21 -5.55 -0.53
C SER A 105 -3.70 -5.96 -0.56
N PHE A 106 -4.58 -4.99 -0.35
CA PHE A 106 -6.02 -5.25 -0.51
C PHE A 106 -6.38 -5.58 -1.97
N ALA A 107 -5.66 -5.00 -2.93
CA ALA A 107 -5.86 -5.27 -4.35
C ALA A 107 -5.55 -6.74 -4.67
N ASP A 108 -4.47 -7.29 -4.12
CA ASP A 108 -4.11 -8.72 -4.27
C ASP A 108 -5.27 -9.63 -3.83
N LEU A 109 -5.80 -9.38 -2.63
CA LEU A 109 -6.93 -10.14 -2.08
C LEU A 109 -8.19 -9.98 -2.93
N TYR A 110 -8.46 -8.77 -3.41
CA TYR A 110 -9.62 -8.49 -4.25
C TYR A 110 -9.54 -9.24 -5.58
N LEU A 111 -8.38 -9.21 -6.25
CA LEU A 111 -8.16 -9.88 -7.53
C LEU A 111 -8.36 -11.40 -7.42
N VAL A 112 -7.76 -12.04 -6.41
CA VAL A 112 -7.95 -13.47 -6.15
C VAL A 112 -9.43 -13.77 -5.84
N ASN A 113 -10.05 -12.99 -4.95
CA ASN A 113 -11.44 -13.21 -4.55
C ASN A 113 -12.43 -13.03 -5.72
N LYS A 114 -12.13 -12.14 -6.66
CA LYS A 114 -12.90 -11.98 -7.90
C LYS A 114 -12.68 -13.14 -8.86
N ARG A 115 -11.43 -13.56 -9.06
CA ARG A 115 -11.08 -14.64 -9.99
C ARG A 115 -11.68 -15.98 -9.66
N TYR A 116 -11.74 -16.31 -8.38
CA TYR A 116 -12.30 -17.58 -7.92
C TYR A 116 -13.76 -17.45 -7.45
N ASN A 117 -14.44 -16.35 -7.79
CA ASN A 117 -15.85 -16.11 -7.45
C ASN A 117 -16.16 -16.32 -5.95
N CYS A 118 -15.20 -16.06 -5.07
CA CYS A 118 -15.29 -16.43 -3.65
C CYS A 118 -16.46 -15.73 -2.93
N SER A 119 -16.87 -14.54 -3.41
CA SER A 119 -18.02 -13.82 -2.84
C SER A 119 -19.35 -14.50 -3.13
N ASP A 120 -19.42 -15.34 -4.16
CA ASP A 120 -20.65 -15.97 -4.64
C ASP A 120 -21.08 -17.16 -3.75
N LEU A 121 -20.18 -17.61 -2.88
CA LEU A 121 -20.45 -18.56 -1.81
C LEU A 121 -21.47 -18.00 -0.78
N CYS A 122 -21.60 -16.68 -0.70
CA CYS A 122 -22.52 -16.03 0.23
C CYS A 122 -23.93 -15.90 -0.35
N ARG A 123 -24.90 -16.63 0.22
CA ARG A 123 -26.32 -16.58 -0.16
C ARG A 123 -26.90 -15.16 -0.08
N ARG A 124 -26.58 -14.43 0.98
CA ARG A 124 -27.04 -13.05 1.20
C ARG A 124 -25.90 -12.07 0.93
N ARG A 125 -26.13 -11.11 0.05
CA ARG A 125 -25.18 -10.03 -0.21
C ARG A 125 -25.27 -8.94 0.83
N ILE A 126 -24.11 -8.41 1.22
CA ILE A 126 -24.01 -7.25 2.11
C ILE A 126 -23.28 -6.11 1.41
N ARG A 127 -23.66 -4.86 1.73
CA ARG A 127 -22.95 -3.68 1.23
C ARG A 127 -21.72 -3.38 2.07
N CYS A 128 -20.56 -3.43 1.43
CA CYS A 128 -19.27 -2.98 1.98
C CYS A 128 -18.97 -1.54 1.54
N ARG A 129 -18.46 -0.71 2.46
CA ARG A 129 -18.10 0.69 2.18
C ARG A 129 -16.64 0.79 1.74
N ASN A 130 -16.25 1.96 1.21
CA ASN A 130 -14.88 2.31 0.86
C ASN A 130 -14.17 1.32 -0.09
N GLY A 131 -14.92 0.57 -0.90
CA GLY A 131 -14.37 -0.41 -1.84
C GLY A 131 -14.08 -1.80 -1.26
N GLY A 132 -14.49 -2.08 -0.02
CA GLY A 132 -14.42 -3.43 0.56
C GLY A 132 -15.27 -4.46 -0.19
N PHE A 133 -14.98 -5.74 0.03
CA PHE A 133 -15.77 -6.86 -0.50
C PHE A 133 -16.21 -7.81 0.62
N GLN A 134 -17.26 -8.60 0.38
CA GLN A 134 -17.81 -9.51 1.38
C GLN A 134 -16.84 -10.65 1.69
N HIS A 135 -16.62 -10.96 2.97
CA HIS A 135 -15.65 -11.97 3.36
C HIS A 135 -16.16 -13.38 2.97
N PRO A 136 -15.39 -14.17 2.20
CA PRO A 136 -15.90 -15.38 1.56
C PRO A 136 -16.20 -16.52 2.54
N ARG A 137 -15.56 -16.53 3.72
CA ARG A 137 -15.80 -17.52 4.79
C ARG A 137 -16.70 -16.99 5.92
N ASN A 138 -17.10 -15.71 5.86
CA ASN A 138 -17.94 -15.09 6.87
C ASN A 138 -18.80 -14.02 6.20
N CYS A 139 -19.98 -14.43 5.75
CA CYS A 139 -20.85 -13.61 4.93
C CYS A 139 -21.47 -12.40 5.65
N GLU A 140 -21.21 -12.21 6.95
CA GLU A 140 -21.78 -11.09 7.71
C GLU A 140 -20.85 -9.87 7.76
N ILE A 141 -19.59 -10.05 7.37
CA ILE A 141 -18.53 -9.03 7.44
C ILE A 141 -17.87 -8.80 6.08
N CYS A 142 -17.16 -7.69 5.98
CA CYS A 142 -16.38 -7.30 4.82
C CYS A 142 -14.88 -7.41 5.07
N VAL A 143 -14.12 -7.77 4.03
CA VAL A 143 -12.69 -7.48 3.93
C VAL A 143 -12.54 -6.02 3.53
N CYS A 144 -11.69 -5.28 4.23
CA CYS A 144 -11.58 -3.83 4.10
C CYS A 144 -10.23 -3.41 3.54
N PRO A 145 -10.19 -2.36 2.69
CA PRO A 145 -8.92 -1.78 2.28
C PRO A 145 -8.12 -1.23 3.45
N SER A 146 -6.80 -1.10 3.27
CA SER A 146 -5.90 -0.52 4.27
C SER A 146 -6.45 0.83 4.74
N GLY A 147 -6.40 1.06 6.06
CA GLY A 147 -6.95 2.27 6.68
C GLY A 147 -8.46 2.25 6.94
N TYR A 148 -9.17 1.16 6.65
CA TYR A 148 -10.58 0.97 6.96
C TYR A 148 -10.85 -0.33 7.72
N ALA A 149 -11.88 -0.34 8.57
CA ALA A 149 -12.23 -1.50 9.39
C ALA A 149 -13.73 -1.54 9.73
N GLY A 150 -14.08 -2.52 10.57
CA GLY A 150 -15.44 -2.80 11.02
C GLY A 150 -16.20 -3.69 10.03
N PRO A 151 -17.39 -4.20 10.41
CA PRO A 151 -18.12 -5.20 9.64
C PRO A 151 -18.43 -4.76 8.21
N ARG A 152 -18.55 -3.44 7.98
CA ARG A 152 -18.89 -2.84 6.69
C ARG A 152 -17.82 -1.88 6.16
N CYS A 153 -16.59 -1.92 6.67
CA CYS A 153 -15.47 -1.05 6.26
C CYS A 153 -15.73 0.45 6.45
N GLY A 154 -16.64 0.82 7.34
CA GLY A 154 -17.03 2.21 7.61
C GLY A 154 -16.37 2.82 8.85
N GLN A 155 -15.43 2.11 9.48
CA GLN A 155 -14.84 2.49 10.76
C GLN A 155 -13.32 2.65 10.64
N LYS A 156 -12.73 3.43 11.54
CA LYS A 156 -11.28 3.57 11.65
C LYS A 156 -10.70 2.30 12.26
N PRO A 157 -9.62 1.72 11.71
CA PRO A 157 -8.95 0.58 12.31
C PRO A 157 -8.53 0.82 13.78
N PRO A 158 -8.78 -0.15 14.69
CA PRO A 158 -8.10 -0.25 15.99
C PRO A 158 -6.64 -0.75 15.79
N PRO A 159 -5.75 -0.70 16.81
CA PRO A 159 -6.00 -0.22 18.18
C PRO A 159 -5.71 1.28 18.37
N CYS A 160 -4.93 1.92 17.50
CA CYS A 160 -4.39 3.25 17.76
C CYS A 160 -4.62 4.25 16.61
N GLY A 161 -4.23 5.51 16.87
CA GLY A 161 -4.43 6.65 15.98
C GLY A 161 -5.78 7.33 16.23
N SER A 162 -6.00 8.51 15.63
CA SER A 162 -7.16 9.36 15.94
C SER A 162 -8.01 9.69 14.71
N LYS A 163 -9.22 10.20 14.94
CA LYS A 163 -10.02 10.86 13.91
C LYS A 163 -9.76 12.36 14.06
N GLU A 164 -9.19 12.98 13.04
CA GLU A 164 -8.89 14.41 13.00
C GLU A 164 -9.77 15.10 11.98
N THR A 165 -10.17 16.33 12.30
CA THR A 165 -10.84 17.23 11.34
C THR A 165 -9.83 18.23 10.83
N ALA A 166 -9.72 18.35 9.50
CA ALA A 166 -8.94 19.39 8.84
C ALA A 166 -9.69 20.72 8.90
N GLU A 167 -8.94 21.81 8.98
CA GLU A 167 -9.46 23.18 9.03
C GLU A 167 -9.12 23.96 7.76
N LYS A 168 -9.67 25.16 7.58
CA LYS A 168 -9.27 26.06 6.47
C LYS A 168 -7.83 26.55 6.63
N LYS A 169 -7.33 26.62 7.86
CA LYS A 169 -5.95 26.98 8.22
C LYS A 169 -5.11 25.72 8.39
N TRP A 170 -3.79 25.85 8.25
CA TRP A 170 -2.86 24.76 8.48
C TRP A 170 -2.91 24.33 9.95
N LYS A 171 -3.24 23.06 10.18
CA LYS A 171 -3.17 22.37 11.46
C LYS A 171 -2.07 21.32 11.40
N THR A 172 -1.28 21.21 12.46
CA THR A 172 -0.22 20.19 12.55
C THR A 172 -0.76 18.94 13.22
N LEU A 173 -0.59 17.79 12.58
CA LEU A 173 -0.78 16.47 13.15
C LEU A 173 0.58 15.81 13.33
N ILE A 174 0.83 15.26 14.52
CA ILE A 174 1.98 14.39 14.76
C ILE A 174 1.48 12.96 14.68
N VAL A 175 1.89 12.27 13.62
CA VAL A 175 1.60 10.86 13.43
C VAL A 175 2.55 10.09 14.33
N ASN A 176 2.01 9.25 15.22
CA ASN A 176 2.78 8.43 16.14
C ASN A 176 2.35 6.98 16.02
N LEU A 177 3.32 6.09 15.83
CA LEU A 177 3.11 4.66 16.02
C LEU A 177 3.38 4.34 17.49
N LYS A 178 2.32 4.08 18.26
CA LYS A 178 2.43 3.51 19.61
C LYS A 178 2.35 1.99 19.48
N ILE A 179 3.47 1.31 19.70
CA ILE A 179 3.50 -0.14 19.79
C ILE A 179 2.79 -0.53 21.09
N GLY A 180 1.56 -1.02 20.99
CA GLY A 180 0.86 -1.65 22.12
C GLY A 180 1.21 -3.13 22.25
N LYS A 181 0.76 -3.72 23.37
CA LYS A 181 0.66 -5.17 23.59
C LYS A 181 -0.39 -5.76 22.64
N GLY A 182 -0.02 -5.94 21.38
CA GLY A 182 -0.86 -6.49 20.33
C GLY A 182 -0.06 -7.46 19.47
N ARG A 183 -0.76 -8.46 18.92
CA ARG A 183 -0.19 -9.40 17.95
C ARG A 183 0.27 -8.65 16.71
N TRP A 184 1.46 -8.98 16.23
CA TRP A 184 1.96 -8.58 14.92
C TRP A 184 1.05 -9.14 13.83
N SER A 185 0.88 -8.40 12.73
CA SER A 185 0.30 -9.02 11.53
C SER A 185 1.24 -10.10 10.99
N LEU A 186 0.69 -11.04 10.21
CA LEU A 186 1.46 -12.18 9.69
C LEU A 186 2.67 -11.77 8.85
N ASP A 187 2.61 -10.60 8.22
CA ASP A 187 3.68 -9.98 7.43
C ASP A 187 4.72 -9.22 8.29
N GLY A 188 4.53 -9.19 9.61
CA GLY A 188 5.43 -8.56 10.57
C GLY A 188 5.19 -7.08 10.78
N TYR A 189 4.12 -6.48 10.26
CA TYR A 189 3.84 -5.06 10.48
C TYR A 189 3.03 -4.77 11.77
N LYS A 190 3.26 -3.59 12.33
CA LYS A 190 2.34 -2.90 13.24
C LYS A 190 1.90 -1.61 12.60
N THR A 191 0.61 -1.29 12.71
CA THR A 191 0.04 -0.08 12.10
C THR A 191 -0.78 0.76 13.06
N CYS A 192 -0.80 2.08 12.79
CA CYS A 192 -1.62 3.05 13.50
C CYS A 192 -2.34 3.93 12.48
N THR A 193 -3.67 3.91 12.49
CA THR A 193 -4.45 4.64 11.48
C THR A 193 -5.04 5.92 12.04
N TYR A 194 -4.77 7.02 11.35
CA TYR A 194 -5.36 8.34 11.53
C TYR A 194 -6.32 8.62 10.39
N TRP A 195 -7.52 9.13 10.71
CA TRP A 195 -8.50 9.54 9.71
C TRP A 195 -8.60 11.05 9.66
N ILE A 196 -8.20 11.65 8.55
CA ILE A 196 -8.34 13.08 8.34
C ILE A 196 -9.63 13.32 7.57
N LYS A 197 -10.56 14.05 8.19
CA LYS A 197 -11.87 14.38 7.62
C LYS A 197 -11.99 15.86 7.31
N SER A 198 -12.72 16.18 6.27
CA SER A 198 -13.14 17.54 5.93
C SER A 198 -14.60 17.55 5.44
N PRO A 199 -15.25 18.73 5.36
CA PRO A 199 -16.62 18.82 4.85
C PRO A 199 -16.81 18.22 3.45
N ASN A 200 -18.04 17.90 3.08
CA ASN A 200 -18.35 17.42 1.73
C ASN A 200 -17.92 18.45 0.67
N ASN A 201 -17.62 17.97 -0.54
CA ASN A 201 -17.14 18.78 -1.66
C ASN A 201 -15.82 19.56 -1.39
N THR A 202 -14.97 19.03 -0.51
CA THR A 202 -13.62 19.56 -0.26
C THR A 202 -12.54 18.56 -0.68
N ARG A 203 -11.30 19.03 -0.67
CA ARG A 203 -10.06 18.25 -0.73
C ARG A 203 -9.17 18.66 0.43
N ILE A 204 -8.33 17.75 0.89
CA ILE A 204 -7.38 17.94 1.98
C ILE A 204 -6.00 18.14 1.35
N GLU A 205 -5.38 19.29 1.59
CA GLU A 205 -3.98 19.54 1.29
C GLU A 205 -3.12 19.10 2.47
N MET A 206 -2.04 18.39 2.18
CA MET A 206 -1.15 17.82 3.17
C MET A 206 0.31 18.15 2.85
N ARG A 207 1.08 18.50 3.86
CA ARG A 207 2.54 18.58 3.79
C ARG A 207 3.12 17.57 4.75
N ILE A 208 3.83 16.59 4.21
CA ILE A 208 4.41 15.48 4.97
C ILE A 208 5.87 15.81 5.21
N ARG A 209 6.25 15.86 6.48
CA ARG A 209 7.60 16.14 6.93
C ARG A 209 8.05 15.00 7.85
N PRO A 210 8.72 13.98 7.29
CA PRO A 210 9.38 12.97 8.09
C PRO A 210 10.33 13.62 9.11
N ARG A 211 10.42 13.04 10.30
CA ARG A 211 11.40 13.44 11.32
C ARG A 211 12.37 12.30 11.52
N LYS A 212 13.67 12.61 11.62
CA LYS A 212 14.75 11.62 11.82
C LYS A 212 14.29 10.47 12.71
N SER A 213 14.14 9.31 12.09
CA SER A 213 13.81 8.06 12.74
C SER A 213 15.08 7.23 12.90
N PRO A 214 15.20 6.39 13.93
CA PRO A 214 16.33 5.46 14.06
C PRO A 214 16.37 4.40 12.94
N PHE A 215 15.26 4.19 12.20
CA PHE A 215 15.22 3.22 11.12
C PHE A 215 15.96 3.71 9.88
N LYS A 216 16.83 2.84 9.37
CA LYS A 216 17.48 3.01 8.08
C LYS A 216 16.66 2.27 7.03
N ASP A 217 15.62 2.93 6.53
CA ASP A 217 15.03 2.48 5.26
C ASP A 217 16.10 2.53 4.17
N SER A 218 15.99 1.63 3.19
CA SER A 218 16.81 1.71 1.99
C SER A 218 16.53 3.04 1.26
N ASP A 219 17.56 3.60 0.61
CA ASP A 219 17.37 4.71 -0.33
C ASP A 219 16.45 4.35 -1.50
N LEU A 220 16.07 3.09 -1.66
CA LEU A 220 15.19 2.61 -2.72
C LEU A 220 13.75 2.38 -2.27
N TYR A 221 13.53 1.85 -1.05
CA TYR A 221 12.25 1.28 -0.63
C TYR A 221 11.88 1.70 0.80
N CYS A 222 10.59 1.71 1.06
CA CYS A 222 10.01 2.12 2.34
C CYS A 222 9.34 0.97 3.08
N ASN A 223 10.15 0.03 3.54
CA ASN A 223 9.66 -1.25 4.05
C ASN A 223 9.76 -1.35 5.57
N GLU A 224 10.62 -0.57 6.24
CA GLU A 224 10.84 -0.73 7.68
C GLU A 224 9.95 0.17 8.51
N ALA A 225 9.84 1.46 8.16
CA ALA A 225 9.01 2.39 8.90
C ALA A 225 8.59 3.61 8.09
N GLY A 226 7.36 4.06 8.28
CA GLY A 226 6.91 5.32 7.69
C GLY A 226 5.41 5.48 7.73
N VAL A 227 4.92 6.31 6.81
CA VAL A 227 3.49 6.58 6.64
C VAL A 227 3.02 6.24 5.23
N GLU A 228 1.92 5.50 5.14
CA GLU A 228 1.12 5.39 3.92
C GLU A 228 -0.01 6.43 3.97
N VAL A 229 -0.16 7.23 2.92
CA VAL A 229 -1.20 8.26 2.81
C VAL A 229 -2.12 7.96 1.63
N LYS A 230 -3.37 7.60 1.92
CA LYS A 230 -4.38 7.25 0.92
C LYS A 230 -5.08 8.50 0.35
N ALA A 231 -4.29 9.39 -0.24
CA ALA A 231 -4.76 10.61 -0.90
C ALA A 231 -5.38 10.36 -2.30
N ILE A 232 -5.34 9.12 -2.78
CA ILE A 232 -5.72 8.69 -4.12
C ILE A 232 -7.23 8.54 -4.32
N LYS A 233 -7.69 8.47 -5.57
CA LYS A 233 -9.12 8.34 -5.90
C LYS A 233 -9.68 6.98 -5.49
N ASP A 234 -8.99 5.89 -5.88
CA ASP A 234 -9.40 4.53 -5.55
C ASP A 234 -8.80 4.12 -4.21
N GLN A 235 -9.64 4.03 -3.18
CA GLN A 235 -9.21 3.70 -1.83
C GLN A 235 -8.88 2.20 -1.66
N ARG A 236 -9.09 1.37 -2.67
CA ARG A 236 -8.69 -0.05 -2.68
C ARG A 236 -7.18 -0.24 -2.85
N LEU A 237 -6.51 0.68 -3.54
CA LEU A 237 -5.07 0.59 -3.84
C LEU A 237 -4.21 1.07 -2.67
N THR A 238 -2.93 0.69 -2.65
CA THR A 238 -1.96 1.20 -1.67
C THR A 238 -1.76 2.70 -1.87
N GLY A 239 -1.75 3.47 -0.77
CA GLY A 239 -1.49 4.90 -0.79
C GLY A 239 -0.02 5.24 -1.06
N TYR A 240 0.31 6.53 -1.10
CA TYR A 240 1.70 6.98 -1.20
C TYR A 240 2.46 6.63 0.07
N LYS A 241 3.60 5.93 -0.03
CA LYS A 241 4.47 5.61 1.12
C LYS A 241 5.58 6.64 1.23
N PHE A 242 5.74 7.20 2.42
CA PHE A 242 6.83 8.10 2.77
C PHE A 242 7.59 7.56 3.95
N CYS A 243 8.90 7.53 3.81
CA CYS A 243 9.75 6.95 4.82
C CYS A 243 9.88 7.82 6.03
N SER A 244 10.22 7.17 7.13
CA SER A 244 10.41 7.80 8.43
C SER A 244 11.57 8.83 8.42
N SER A 245 12.42 8.83 7.39
CA SER A 245 13.42 9.86 7.12
C SER A 245 13.45 10.28 5.65
N GLY A 246 14.07 11.43 5.37
CA GLY A 246 14.28 11.92 4.00
C GLY A 246 13.41 13.11 3.61
N ASP A 247 12.92 13.08 2.37
CA ASP A 247 12.35 14.24 1.68
C ASP A 247 11.00 14.70 2.24
N ARG A 248 10.66 15.96 1.90
CA ARG A 248 9.37 16.57 2.23
C ARG A 248 8.44 16.45 1.03
N TYR A 249 7.18 16.11 1.30
CA TYR A 249 6.21 15.86 0.24
C TYR A 249 4.96 16.72 0.41
N ASN A 250 4.40 17.15 -0.71
CA ASN A 250 3.12 17.85 -0.76
C ASN A 250 2.11 16.98 -1.51
N LEU A 251 0.92 16.81 -0.92
CA LEU A 251 -0.18 16.03 -1.48
C LEU A 251 -1.49 16.81 -1.42
N THR A 252 -2.36 16.53 -2.38
CA THR A 252 -3.75 16.99 -2.35
C THR A 252 -4.64 15.79 -2.57
N SER A 253 -5.62 15.59 -1.69
CA SER A 253 -6.49 14.42 -1.75
C SER A 253 -7.52 14.49 -2.89
N HIS A 254 -8.01 13.32 -3.29
CA HIS A 254 -9.18 13.17 -4.17
C HIS A 254 -10.51 13.06 -3.41
N SER A 255 -10.48 12.89 -2.08
CA SER A 255 -11.63 12.71 -1.20
C SER A 255 -11.58 13.66 0.00
N ASN A 256 -12.68 13.77 0.73
CA ASN A 256 -12.76 14.49 2.01
C ASN A 256 -12.48 13.60 3.24
N LEU A 257 -12.02 12.36 3.01
CA LEU A 257 -11.56 11.43 4.04
C LEU A 257 -10.25 10.80 3.58
N VAL A 258 -9.16 11.07 4.31
CA VAL A 258 -7.84 10.52 4.03
C VAL A 258 -7.37 9.69 5.22
N PRO A 259 -7.26 8.37 5.07
CA PRO A 259 -6.47 7.54 5.96
C PRO A 259 -4.98 7.85 5.83
N ILE A 260 -4.33 8.09 6.98
CA ILE A 260 -2.88 8.11 7.14
C ILE A 260 -2.53 6.94 8.05
N ILE A 261 -1.71 6.02 7.56
CA ILE A 261 -1.39 4.76 8.21
C ILE A 261 0.10 4.79 8.54
N ALA A 262 0.45 5.00 9.80
CA ALA A 262 1.81 4.76 10.26
C ALA A 262 2.05 3.26 10.29
N PHE A 263 3.21 2.81 9.83
CA PHE A 263 3.60 1.41 9.85
C PHE A 263 5.04 1.23 10.33
N ASN A 264 5.31 0.06 10.89
CA ASN A 264 6.66 -0.39 11.19
C ASN A 264 6.74 -1.92 11.21
N ARG A 265 7.88 -2.48 10.77
CA ARG A 265 8.12 -3.92 10.71
C ARG A 265 9.13 -4.44 11.75
N ASP A 266 9.96 -3.54 12.30
CA ASP A 266 11.07 -3.91 13.19
C ASP A 266 10.61 -4.05 14.65
N PRO A 267 10.84 -5.18 15.34
CA PRO A 267 10.49 -5.38 16.74
C PRO A 267 11.39 -4.57 17.69
N LEU A 268 11.19 -3.25 17.73
CA LEU A 268 11.76 -2.41 18.78
C LEU A 268 11.02 -2.57 20.13
N PRO A 269 11.71 -2.29 21.25
CA PRO A 269 11.12 -2.39 22.59
C PRO A 269 9.89 -1.49 22.79
N GLU A 270 8.95 -1.95 23.63
CA GLU A 270 7.56 -1.46 23.78
C GLU A 270 7.38 0.06 24.08
N ASN A 271 8.46 0.79 24.39
CA ASN A 271 8.41 2.18 24.86
C ASN A 271 8.93 3.23 23.86
N VAL A 272 9.25 2.86 22.62
CA VAL A 272 9.74 3.83 21.62
C VAL A 272 8.60 4.30 20.73
N SER A 273 8.33 5.61 20.70
CA SER A 273 7.49 6.22 19.65
C SER A 273 8.29 6.24 18.35
N LEU A 274 7.89 5.42 17.38
CA LEU A 274 8.77 5.01 16.27
C LEU A 274 8.79 5.96 15.07
N ASP A 275 7.62 6.45 14.71
CA ASP A 275 7.46 7.45 13.67
C ASP A 275 6.88 8.71 14.32
N ARG A 276 7.50 9.86 14.06
CA ARG A 276 7.06 11.19 14.51
C ARG A 276 6.85 12.13 13.32
N THR A 277 6.48 11.57 12.17
CA THR A 277 6.20 12.33 10.96
C THR A 277 5.18 13.43 11.25
N GLN A 278 5.56 14.65 10.92
CA GLN A 278 4.67 15.80 11.04
C GLN A 278 3.89 15.94 9.74
N VAL A 279 2.57 15.88 9.83
CA VAL A 279 1.67 16.10 8.72
C VAL A 279 0.91 17.38 8.96
N PHE A 280 1.17 18.39 8.14
CA PHE A 280 0.39 19.62 8.13
C PHE A 280 -0.82 19.39 7.25
N ILE A 281 -2.01 19.59 7.78
CA ILE A 281 -3.28 19.36 7.09
C ILE A 281 -4.07 20.66 7.01
N LYS A 282 -4.76 20.87 5.89
CA LYS A 282 -5.85 21.85 5.75
C LYS A 282 -6.81 21.35 4.69
N TYR A 283 -8.02 21.90 4.60
CA TYR A 283 -8.92 21.64 3.48
C TYR A 283 -9.14 22.88 2.60
N ARG A 284 -9.53 22.62 1.35
CA ARG A 284 -10.05 23.61 0.41
C ARG A 284 -11.29 23.07 -0.29
N TYR A 285 -12.20 23.95 -0.69
CA TYR A 285 -13.30 23.58 -1.58
C TYR A 285 -12.76 23.22 -2.96
N ARG A 286 -13.48 22.32 -3.64
CA ARG A 286 -13.13 21.84 -4.99
C ARG A 286 -13.35 22.90 -6.05
#